data_AF-A0A7W8DZ17-F1
#
_entry.id   AF-A0A7W8DZ17-F1
#
_cell.length_a   1.000
_cell.length_b   1.000
_cell.length_c   1.000
_cell.angle_alpha   90.00
_cell.angle_beta   90.00
_cell.angle_gamma   90.00
#
_symmetry.space_group_name_H-M   'P 1'
#
loop_
_entity.id
_entity.type
_entity.pdbx_description
1 polymer ?
#
loop_
_entity_poly.entity_id
_entity_poly.type
_entity_poly.pdbx_seq_one_letter_code
_entity_poly.pdbx_strand_id
1 'polypeptide(L)' 'MMKVAVVVWIVVGASLAGCAMVAVLAIPALADQGMQLIPRAVLAGFVVAIPLSFLIARKIARQSVR' A
#
# COMPACT_ATOMS: atom_id res chain seq x y z
N MET A 1 -2.41 4.25 19.32
CA MET A 1 -1.40 4.07 18.25
C MET A 1 -1.78 2.94 17.27
N MET A 2 -1.81 1.67 17.69
CA MET A 2 -2.08 0.54 16.77
C MET A 2 -3.44 0.60 16.07
N LYS A 3 -4.52 1.01 16.75
CA LYS A 3 -5.85 1.15 16.11
C LYS A 3 -5.83 2.13 14.92
N VAL A 4 -5.18 3.28 15.08
CA VAL A 4 -5.01 4.28 14.01
C VAL A 4 -4.09 3.73 12.91
N ALA A 5 -3.01 3.06 13.28
CA ALA A 5 -2.10 2.43 12.32
C ALA A 5 -2.80 1.37 11.46
N VAL A 6 -3.69 0.55 12.03
CA VAL A 6 -4.45 -0.48 11.31
C VAL A 6 -5.46 0.16 10.34
N VAL A 7 -6.17 1.21 10.77
CA VAL A 7 -7.11 1.92 9.89
C VAL A 7 -6.38 2.58 8.72
N VAL A 8 -5.27 3.28 9.01
CA VAL A 8 -4.40 3.86 7.98
C VAL A 8 -3.85 2.78 7.06
N TRP A 9 -3.48 1.62 7.60
CA TRP A 9 -2.94 0.52 6.82
C TRP A 9 -3.94 -0.11 5.87
N ILE A 10 -5.22 -0.22 6.24
CA ILE A 10 -6.25 -0.71 5.33
C ILE A 10 -6.40 0.24 4.13
N VAL A 11 -6.47 1.55 4.39
CA VAL A 11 -6.66 2.56 3.33
C VAL A 11 -5.40 2.63 2.46
N VAL A 12 -4.23 2.83 3.06
CA VAL A 12 -2.95 2.92 2.35
C VAL A 12 -2.67 1.62 1.61
N GLY A 13 -2.88 0.46 2.24
CA GLY A 13 -2.67 -0.86 1.64
C GLY A 13 -3.53 -1.09 0.41
N ALA A 14 -4.84 -0.79 0.50
CA ALA A 14 -5.74 -0.90 -0.66
C ALA A 14 -5.36 0.07 -1.78
N SER A 15 -5.06 1.33 -1.46
CA SER A 15 -4.64 2.32 -2.45
C SER A 15 -3.31 1.97 -3.12
N LEU A 16 -2.30 1.52 -2.36
CA LEU A 16 -0.99 1.14 -2.91
C LEU A 16 -1.07 -0.12 -3.76
N ALA A 17 -1.86 -1.10 -3.33
CA ALA A 17 -2.16 -2.29 -4.12
C ALA A 17 -2.84 -1.93 -5.45
N GLY A 18 -3.85 -1.05 -5.42
CA GLY A 18 -4.52 -0.55 -6.61
C GLY A 18 -3.56 0.19 -7.56
N CYS A 19 -2.74 1.11 -7.04
CA CYS A 19 -1.72 1.80 -7.83
C CYS A 19 -0.70 0.83 -8.45
N ALA A 20 -0.25 -0.18 -7.72
CA ALA A 20 0.67 -1.19 -8.22
C ALA A 20 0.04 -2.03 -9.33
N MET A 21 -1.22 -2.42 -9.19
CA MET A 21 -1.97 -3.11 -10.23
C MET A 21 -2.12 -2.24 -11.50
N VAL A 22 -2.48 -0.97 -11.34
CA VAL A 22 -2.57 -0.03 -12.47
C VAL A 22 -1.22 0.13 -13.16
N ALA A 23 -0.13 0.22 -12.40
CA ALA A 23 1.22 0.31 -12.97
C ALA A 23 1.61 -0.93 -13.80
N VAL A 24 1.22 -2.13 -13.36
CA VAL A 24 1.43 -3.39 -14.10
C VAL A 24 0.63 -3.38 -15.41
N LEU A 25 -0.63 -2.93 -15.37
CA LEU A 25 -1.50 -2.90 -16.54
C LEU A 25 -1.16 -1.78 -17.52
N ALA A 26 -0.58 -0.67 -17.04
CA ALA A 26 -0.18 0.45 -17.88
C ALA A 26 1.01 0.13 -18.80
N ILE A 27 1.77 -0.92 -18.50
CA ILE A 27 2.93 -1.34 -19.30
C ILE A 27 2.56 -2.61 -20.07
N PRO A 28 2.41 -2.56 -21.41
CA PRO A 28 1.95 -3.70 -22.21
C PRO A 28 2.81 -4.97 -22.03
N ALA A 29 4.13 -4.81 -21.90
CA ALA A 29 5.06 -5.91 -21.66
C ALA A 29 4.86 -6.63 -20.31
N LEU A 30 4.29 -5.95 -19.32
CA LEU A 30 3.93 -6.55 -18.02
C LEU A 30 2.49 -7.08 -18.02
N ALA A 31 1.61 -6.52 -18.86
CA ALA A 31 0.23 -6.94 -18.99
C ALA A 31 0.11 -8.36 -19.57
N ASP A 32 1.00 -8.77 -20.50
CA ASP A 32 1.06 -10.14 -21.05
C ASP A 32 1.30 -11.20 -19.97
N GLN A 33 1.98 -10.83 -18.88
CA GLN A 33 2.22 -11.69 -17.71
C GLN A 33 1.34 -11.29 -16.52
N GLY A 34 0.27 -10.52 -16.75
CA GLY A 34 -0.58 -9.94 -15.72
C GLY A 34 -1.13 -10.97 -14.74
N MET A 35 -1.43 -12.18 -15.21
CA MET A 35 -1.92 -13.29 -14.38
C MET A 35 -0.96 -13.69 -13.24
N GLN A 36 0.36 -13.48 -13.44
CA GLN A 36 1.38 -13.75 -12.42
C GLN A 36 1.90 -12.47 -11.75
N LEU A 37 1.97 -11.36 -12.49
CA LEU A 37 2.56 -10.11 -12.00
C LEU A 37 1.59 -9.30 -11.14
N ILE A 38 0.28 -9.32 -11.43
CA ILE A 38 -0.71 -8.57 -10.65
C ILE A 38 -0.75 -9.05 -9.18
N PRO A 39 -0.85 -10.36 -8.88
CA PRO A 39 -0.84 -10.82 -7.48
C PRO A 39 0.46 -10.46 -6.75
N ARG A 40 1.62 -10.52 -7.43
CA ARG A 40 2.92 -10.15 -6.87
C ARG A 40 3.02 -8.65 -6.61
N ALA A 41 2.55 -7.82 -7.53
CA ALA A 41 2.56 -6.36 -7.39
C ALA A 41 1.63 -5.89 -6.27
N VAL A 42 0.45 -6.51 -6.15
CA VAL A 42 -0.49 -6.28 -5.04
C VAL A 42 0.15 -6.67 -3.71
N LEU A 43 0.75 -7.87 -3.63
CA LEU A 43 1.46 -8.30 -2.42
C LEU A 43 2.60 -7.35 -2.05
N ALA A 44 3.40 -6.91 -3.03
CA ALA A 44 4.46 -5.95 -2.80
C ALA A 44 3.92 -4.61 -2.27
N GLY A 45 2.86 -4.07 -2.89
CA GLY A 45 2.20 -2.83 -2.44
C GLY A 45 1.67 -2.95 -1.02
N PHE A 46 1.11 -4.10 -0.66
CA PHE A 46 0.57 -4.37 0.67
C PHE A 46 1.66 -4.51 1.73
N VAL A 47 2.77 -5.19 1.41
CA VAL A 47 3.93 -5.30 2.29
C VAL A 47 4.57 -3.93 2.51
N VAL A 48 4.70 -3.09 1.47
CA VAL A 48 5.22 -1.72 1.59
C VAL A 48 4.29 -0.81 2.39
N ALA A 49 2.98 -1.07 2.36
CA ALA A 49 2.03 -0.31 3.16
C ALA A 49 2.23 -0.52 4.68
N ILE A 50 2.75 -1.66 5.13
CA ILE A 50 3.02 -1.95 6.56
C ILE A 50 3.96 -0.90 7.19
N PRO A 51 5.21 -0.72 6.71
CA PRO A 51 6.12 0.28 7.27
C PRO A 51 5.62 1.71 7.05
N LEU A 52 4.96 1.98 5.92
CA LEU A 52 4.43 3.31 5.61
C LEU A 52 3.34 3.73 6.61
N SER A 53 2.46 2.80 6.97
CA SER A 53 1.38 3.03 7.93
C SER A 53 1.88 3.27 9.34
N PHE A 54 2.98 2.60 9.73
CA PHE A 54 3.65 2.87 11.01
C PHE A 54 4.24 4.29 11.06
N LEU A 55 4.87 4.76 9.97
CA LEU A 55 5.40 6.11 9.87
C LEU A 55 4.31 7.18 9.95
N ILE A 56 3.20 6.96 9.23
CA ILE A 56 2.04 7.85 9.23
C ILE A 56 1.40 7.91 10.62
N ALA A 57 1.19 6.76 11.27
CA ALA A 57 0.66 6.71 12.64
C ALA A 57 1.56 7.45 13.64
N ARG A 58 2.89 7.36 13.51
CA ARG A 58 3.85 8.13 14.33
C ARG A 58 3.75 9.64 14.12
N LYS A 59 3.45 10.09 12.89
CA LYS A 59 3.24 11.52 12.60
C LYS A 59 1.93 12.02 13.20
N ILE A 60 0.83 11.30 12.99
CA ILE A 60 -0.49 11.64 13.53
C ILE A 60 -0.44 11.73 15.06
N ALA A 61 0.20 10.75 15.70
CA ALA A 61 0.32 10.73 17.15
C ALA A 61 1.13 11.90 17.72
N ARG A 62 2.16 12.37 17.00
CA ARG A 62 2.92 13.57 17.41
C ARG A 62 2.13 14.86 17.26
N GLN A 63 1.26 14.95 16.25
CA GLN A 63 0.41 16.13 16.05
C GLN A 63 -0.74 16.20 17.06
N SER A 64 -1.27 15.06 17.50
CA SER A 64 -2.36 14.99 18.49
C SER A 64 -1.97 15.38 19.92
N VAL A 65 -0.68 15.52 20.23
CA VAL A 65 -0.17 15.91 21.56
C VAL A 65 0.08 17.43 21.65
N ARG A 66 -0.14 18.16 20.56
CA ARG A 66 -0.03 19.62 20.49
C ARG A 66 -1.40 20.27 20.63
#